data_AF-B7R1I4-F1
#
_entry.id   AF-B7R1I4-F1
#
_cell.length_a   1.000
_cell.length_b   1.000
_cell.length_c   1.000
_cell.angle_alpha   90.00
_cell.angle_beta   90.00
_cell.angle_gamma   90.00
#
_symmetry.space_group_name_H-M   'P 1'
#
loop_
_entity.id
_entity.type
_entity.pdbx_description
1 polymer ?
#
loop_
_entity_poly.entity_id
_entity_poly.type
_entity_poly.pdbx_seq_one_letter_code
_entity_poly.pdbx_strand_id
1 'polypeptide(L)'
;MEMKKVNSAISTVFTWTVIGLMFMKDPIPSILLGIGAGVAVFARYAGRYRDLLIRGAGFGIGSIAFLLYPSSRWYRWFFVWITAWVAVSYILSYLLRAKFKSDFVERNFLAFLSVGAVFSFLLAYPDPRGALRLLILLTISALILYLTYAVSTYISSHFGRGSRIKPLPLHSLKVRDDHYSRELKKIISTFVENGDKVPLAVFLIRNAPEGLTEDQIREIVRPIVDYSPPHVSSLLPPWVAEKIMEEERARRAEVLRQTLRKLGFLGVDS
;
A
#
# COMPACT_ATOMS: atom_id res chain seq x y z
N MET A 1 18.35 -23.03 8.76
CA MET A 1 17.93 -21.67 8.31
C MET A 1 18.61 -21.23 7.01
N GLU A 2 19.75 -21.82 6.63
CA GLU A 2 20.52 -21.45 5.43
C GLU A 2 19.88 -21.88 4.11
N MET A 3 19.22 -23.05 4.06
CA MET A 3 18.56 -23.53 2.83
C MET A 3 17.48 -22.56 2.31
N LYS A 4 16.71 -21.92 3.19
CA LYS A 4 15.70 -20.92 2.76
C LYS A 4 16.35 -19.70 2.09
N LYS A 5 17.55 -19.29 2.55
CA LYS A 5 18.28 -18.15 1.98
C LYS A 5 18.79 -18.46 0.58
N VAL A 6 19.38 -19.65 0.43
CA VAL A 6 19.91 -20.15 -0.84
C VAL A 6 18.77 -20.35 -1.85
N ASN A 7 17.65 -20.95 -1.44
CA ASN A 7 16.50 -21.16 -2.32
C ASN A 7 15.88 -19.84 -2.81
N SER A 8 15.79 -18.82 -1.95
CA SER A 8 15.32 -17.48 -2.32
C SER A 8 16.23 -16.81 -3.36
N ALA A 9 17.55 -16.92 -3.19
CA ALA A 9 18.51 -16.37 -4.14
C ALA A 9 18.48 -17.13 -5.47
N ILE A 10 18.47 -18.47 -5.47
CA ILE A 10 18.39 -19.30 -6.67
C ILE A 10 17.10 -19.02 -7.44
N SER A 11 15.96 -18.93 -6.76
CA SER A 11 14.68 -18.58 -7.39
C SER A 11 14.76 -17.20 -8.04
N THR A 12 15.39 -16.21 -7.39
CA THR A 12 15.56 -14.88 -7.98
C THR A 12 16.48 -14.91 -9.20
N VAL A 13 17.62 -15.59 -9.12
CA VAL A 13 18.55 -15.77 -10.26
C VAL A 13 17.80 -16.40 -11.43
N PHE A 14 17.07 -17.49 -11.19
CA PHE A 14 16.31 -18.18 -12.21
C PHE A 14 15.25 -17.27 -12.85
N THR A 15 14.42 -16.60 -12.05
CA THR A 15 13.38 -15.68 -12.55
C THR A 15 13.97 -14.58 -13.43
N TRP A 16 15.06 -13.94 -12.97
CA TRP A 16 15.68 -12.85 -13.72
C TRP A 16 16.46 -13.34 -14.94
N THR A 17 17.02 -14.54 -14.92
CA THR A 17 17.60 -15.18 -16.12
C THR A 17 16.52 -15.52 -17.14
N VAL A 18 15.37 -16.06 -16.72
CA VAL A 18 14.25 -16.36 -17.63
C VAL A 18 13.70 -15.07 -18.24
N ILE A 19 13.48 -14.03 -17.43
CA ILE A 19 13.08 -12.71 -17.92
C ILE A 19 14.14 -12.19 -18.91
N GLY A 20 15.42 -12.26 -18.53
CA GLY A 20 16.54 -11.90 -19.39
C GLY A 20 16.46 -12.61 -20.74
N LEU A 21 16.25 -13.92 -20.76
CA LEU A 21 16.16 -14.73 -21.97
C LEU A 21 14.98 -14.31 -22.85
N MET A 22 13.82 -14.00 -22.25
CA MET A 22 12.64 -13.54 -22.99
C MET A 22 12.87 -12.20 -23.69
N PHE A 23 13.57 -11.27 -23.03
CA PHE A 23 13.80 -9.92 -23.57
C PHE A 23 15.05 -9.80 -24.43
N MET A 24 16.16 -10.38 -23.98
CA MET A 24 17.47 -10.22 -24.60
C MET A 24 17.76 -11.28 -25.66
N LYS A 25 17.08 -12.43 -25.62
CA LYS A 25 17.27 -13.58 -26.53
C LYS A 25 18.67 -14.20 -26.54
N ASP A 26 19.63 -13.63 -25.81
CA ASP A 26 20.98 -14.15 -25.65
C ASP A 26 21.22 -14.74 -24.25
N PRO A 27 21.84 -15.93 -24.15
CA PRO A 27 22.01 -16.61 -22.87
C PRO A 27 23.01 -15.91 -21.95
N ILE A 28 24.11 -15.37 -22.48
CA ILE A 28 25.19 -14.76 -21.68
C ILE A 28 24.71 -13.53 -20.88
N PRO A 29 24.17 -12.47 -21.50
CA PRO A 29 23.67 -11.31 -20.76
C PRO A 29 22.51 -11.68 -19.84
N SER A 30 21.67 -12.64 -20.20
CA SER A 30 20.57 -13.12 -19.37
C SER A 30 21.03 -13.81 -18.09
N ILE A 31 22.05 -14.67 -18.18
CA ILE A 31 22.66 -15.32 -17.02
C ILE A 31 23.31 -14.28 -16.11
N LEU A 32 24.06 -13.33 -16.68
CA LEU A 32 24.68 -12.24 -15.90
C LEU A 32 23.63 -11.38 -15.19
N LEU A 33 22.51 -11.07 -15.85
CA LEU A 33 21.42 -10.32 -15.25
C LEU A 33 20.79 -11.10 -14.07
N GLY A 34 20.60 -12.41 -14.22
CA GLY A 34 20.18 -13.28 -13.12
C GLY A 34 21.17 -13.32 -11.97
N ILE A 35 22.47 -13.46 -12.24
CA ILE A 35 23.53 -13.42 -11.22
C ILE A 35 23.51 -12.07 -10.50
N GLY A 36 23.43 -10.95 -11.22
CA GLY A 36 23.37 -9.61 -10.64
C GLY A 36 22.17 -9.44 -9.70
N ALA A 37 20.99 -9.92 -10.11
CA ALA A 37 19.80 -9.91 -9.26
C ALA A 37 19.94 -10.83 -8.03
N GLY A 38 20.54 -12.01 -8.20
CA GLY A 38 20.86 -12.92 -7.10
C GLY A 38 21.77 -12.26 -6.05
N VAL A 39 22.86 -11.65 -6.50
CA VAL A 39 23.79 -10.89 -5.64
C VAL A 39 23.05 -9.78 -4.90
N ALA A 40 22.20 -9.01 -5.58
CA ALA A 40 21.41 -7.95 -4.94
C ALA A 40 20.44 -8.49 -3.87
N VAL A 41 19.88 -9.70 -4.03
CA VAL A 41 19.03 -10.33 -3.01
C VAL A 41 19.83 -10.81 -1.80
N PHE A 42 21.07 -11.27 -2.00
CA PHE A 42 21.95 -11.63 -0.89
C PHE A 42 22.23 -10.47 0.07
N ALA A 43 22.07 -9.22 -0.39
CA ALA A 43 22.17 -8.04 0.48
C ALA A 43 21.21 -8.10 1.69
N ARG A 44 20.06 -8.78 1.59
CA ARG A 44 19.11 -8.95 2.71
C ARG A 44 19.70 -9.73 3.88
N TYR A 45 20.76 -10.49 3.65
CA TYR A 45 21.44 -11.31 4.66
C TYR A 45 22.76 -10.74 5.13
N ALA A 46 23.21 -9.63 4.54
CA ALA A 46 24.42 -8.95 4.95
C ALA A 46 24.18 -8.15 6.23
N GLY A 47 25.24 -7.96 7.01
CA GLY A 47 25.21 -7.03 8.13
C GLY A 47 24.85 -5.62 7.67
N ARG A 48 24.28 -4.83 8.59
CA ARG A 48 23.92 -3.41 8.37
C ARG A 48 25.10 -2.69 7.68
N TYR A 49 24.83 -1.95 6.60
CA TYR A 49 25.79 -1.22 5.74
C TYR A 49 26.43 -2.03 4.62
N ARG A 50 26.81 -3.30 4.84
CA ARG A 50 27.38 -4.14 3.77
C ARG A 50 26.33 -4.50 2.72
N ASP A 51 25.07 -4.45 3.09
CA ASP A 51 23.93 -4.63 2.19
C ASP A 51 23.93 -3.62 1.03
N LEU A 52 24.30 -2.36 1.29
CA LEU A 52 24.41 -1.33 0.25
C LEU A 52 25.48 -1.67 -0.80
N LEU A 53 26.67 -2.11 -0.36
CA LEU A 53 27.73 -2.53 -1.28
C LEU A 53 27.34 -3.74 -2.12
N ILE A 54 26.68 -4.72 -1.51
CA ILE A 54 26.24 -5.94 -2.21
C ILE A 54 25.15 -5.61 -3.23
N ARG A 55 24.21 -4.71 -2.92
CA ARG A 55 23.26 -4.19 -3.93
C ARG A 55 23.98 -3.47 -5.04
N GLY A 56 24.95 -2.60 -4.70
CA GLY A 56 25.77 -1.90 -5.68
C GLY A 56 26.49 -2.85 -6.64
N ALA A 57 27.11 -3.91 -6.11
CA ALA A 57 27.76 -4.95 -6.90
C ALA A 57 26.77 -5.70 -7.82
N GLY A 58 25.58 -6.06 -7.30
CA GLY A 58 24.53 -6.72 -8.09
C GLY A 58 24.07 -5.87 -9.28
N PHE A 59 23.81 -4.57 -9.06
CA PHE A 59 23.46 -3.63 -10.14
C PHE A 59 24.63 -3.37 -11.09
N GLY A 60 25.87 -3.39 -10.60
CA GLY A 60 27.07 -3.31 -11.44
C GLY A 60 27.19 -4.50 -12.39
N ILE A 61 26.97 -5.73 -11.91
CA ILE A 61 26.92 -6.93 -12.76
C ILE A 61 25.77 -6.81 -13.78
N GLY A 62 24.61 -6.31 -13.35
CA GLY A 62 23.49 -6.01 -14.25
C GLY A 62 23.86 -5.01 -15.36
N SER A 63 24.66 -3.98 -15.05
CA SER A 63 25.16 -3.03 -16.04
C SER A 63 26.05 -3.69 -17.10
N ILE A 64 26.92 -4.62 -16.67
CA ILE A 64 27.74 -5.43 -17.60
C ILE A 64 26.84 -6.32 -18.49
N ALA A 65 25.78 -6.91 -17.92
CA ALA A 65 24.82 -7.69 -18.69
C ALA A 65 24.19 -6.86 -19.83
N PHE A 66 23.75 -5.63 -19.54
CA PHE A 66 23.22 -4.74 -20.56
C PHE A 66 24.29 -4.25 -21.55
N LEU A 67 25.55 -4.13 -21.13
CA LEU A 67 26.63 -3.75 -22.03
C LEU A 67 26.87 -4.82 -23.12
N LEU A 68 26.72 -6.09 -22.76
CA LEU A 68 26.87 -7.23 -23.67
C LEU A 68 25.63 -7.53 -24.51
N TYR A 69 24.50 -6.86 -24.26
CA TYR A 69 23.25 -7.09 -24.97
C TYR A 69 23.30 -6.52 -26.41
N PRO A 70 23.16 -7.34 -27.47
CA PRO A 70 23.18 -6.87 -28.86
C PRO A 70 21.82 -6.28 -29.28
N SER A 71 21.51 -5.11 -28.75
CA SER A 71 20.31 -4.34 -29.10
C SER A 71 20.64 -3.03 -29.78
N SER A 72 19.61 -2.23 -30.06
CA SER A 72 19.77 -0.86 -30.53
C SER A 72 20.72 -0.09 -29.61
N ARG A 73 21.64 0.68 -30.21
CA ARG A 73 22.72 1.37 -29.50
C ARG A 73 22.18 2.22 -28.34
N TRP A 74 21.09 2.94 -28.57
CA TRP A 74 20.49 3.81 -27.55
C TRP A 74 19.90 3.03 -26.37
N TYR A 75 19.15 1.96 -26.64
CA TYR A 75 18.55 1.12 -25.60
C TYR A 75 19.63 0.50 -24.73
N ARG A 76 20.67 -0.07 -25.37
CA ARG A 76 21.81 -0.64 -24.68
C ARG A 76 22.46 0.36 -23.73
N TRP A 77 22.81 1.55 -24.21
CA TRP A 77 23.45 2.58 -23.40
C TRP A 77 22.53 3.11 -22.30
N PHE A 78 21.23 3.27 -22.56
CA PHE A 78 20.26 3.72 -21.55
C PHE A 78 20.24 2.77 -20.35
N PHE A 79 20.10 1.46 -20.60
CA PHE A 79 20.07 0.45 -19.53
C PHE A 79 21.41 0.28 -18.82
N VAL A 80 22.53 0.40 -19.54
CA VAL A 80 23.87 0.44 -18.93
C VAL A 80 23.99 1.62 -17.96
N TRP A 81 23.64 2.83 -18.40
CA TRP A 81 23.77 4.05 -17.60
C TRP A 81 22.85 4.05 -16.38
N ILE A 82 21.58 3.66 -16.54
CA ILE A 82 20.64 3.66 -15.41
C ILE A 82 21.03 2.63 -14.34
N THR A 83 21.46 1.43 -14.73
CA THR A 83 21.91 0.40 -13.78
C THR A 83 23.24 0.76 -13.13
N ALA A 84 24.18 1.34 -13.89
CA ALA A 84 25.41 1.88 -13.34
C ALA A 84 25.13 3.01 -12.34
N TRP A 85 24.18 3.89 -12.64
CA TRP A 85 23.78 4.96 -11.74
C TRP A 85 23.20 4.44 -10.43
N VAL A 86 22.37 3.39 -10.50
CA VAL A 86 21.85 2.71 -9.30
C VAL A 86 23.00 2.12 -8.47
N ALA A 87 23.96 1.46 -9.13
CA ALA A 87 25.13 0.91 -8.47
C ALA A 87 25.97 1.99 -7.76
N VAL A 88 26.27 3.09 -8.46
CA VAL A 88 26.98 4.25 -7.91
C VAL A 88 26.21 4.87 -6.75
N SER A 89 24.89 4.99 -6.85
CA SER A 89 24.05 5.55 -5.78
C SER A 89 24.12 4.70 -4.50
N TYR A 90 24.14 3.37 -4.62
CA TYR A 90 24.33 2.47 -3.48
C TYR A 90 25.74 2.58 -2.87
N ILE A 91 26.78 2.64 -3.71
CA ILE A 91 28.17 2.81 -3.24
C ILE A 91 28.33 4.17 -2.55
N LEU A 92 27.75 5.23 -3.12
CA LEU A 92 27.79 6.58 -2.55
C LEU A 92 27.02 6.63 -1.23
N SER A 93 25.87 5.96 -1.13
CA SER A 93 25.12 5.80 0.12
C SER A 93 25.97 5.11 1.19
N TYR A 94 26.68 4.04 0.83
CA TYR A 94 27.61 3.36 1.73
C TYR A 94 28.72 4.31 2.20
N LEU A 95 29.36 5.04 1.29
CA LEU A 95 30.47 5.95 1.62
C LEU A 95 30.03 7.10 2.52
N LEU A 96 28.88 7.73 2.23
CA LEU A 96 28.31 8.82 3.03
C LEU A 96 27.96 8.34 4.43
N ARG A 97 27.41 7.13 4.54
CA ARG A 97 27.05 6.56 5.84
C ARG A 97 28.28 6.12 6.64
N ALA A 98 29.26 5.51 5.99
CA ALA A 98 30.50 5.03 6.62
C ALA A 98 31.40 6.18 7.10
N LYS A 99 31.53 7.26 6.32
CA LYS A 99 32.42 8.39 6.66
C LYS A 99 31.73 9.51 7.42
N PHE A 100 30.49 9.84 7.08
CA PHE A 100 29.80 11.04 7.58
C PHE A 100 28.58 10.72 8.45
N LYS A 101 28.26 9.44 8.68
CA LYS A 101 27.03 8.98 9.38
C LYS A 101 25.75 9.63 8.83
N SER A 102 25.77 9.97 7.55
CA SER A 102 24.65 10.63 6.87
C SER A 102 23.83 9.63 6.08
N ASP A 103 22.52 9.66 6.28
CA ASP A 103 21.55 8.82 5.58
C ASP A 103 20.89 9.58 4.40
N PHE A 104 21.49 10.69 3.96
CA PHE A 104 20.87 11.61 3.00
C PHE A 104 20.49 10.94 1.66
N VAL A 105 21.41 10.17 1.07
CA VAL A 105 21.17 9.51 -0.22
C VAL A 105 20.19 8.35 -0.08
N GLU A 106 20.21 7.62 1.03
CA GLU A 106 19.28 6.53 1.30
C GLU A 106 17.85 7.06 1.46
N ARG A 107 17.66 8.19 2.17
CA ARG A 107 16.35 8.85 2.33
C ARG A 107 15.82 9.44 1.03
N ASN A 108 16.71 9.93 0.18
CA ASN A 108 16.36 10.56 -1.09
C ASN A 108 16.62 9.65 -2.30
N PHE A 109 16.71 8.34 -2.11
CA PHE A 109 17.15 7.40 -3.14
C PHE A 109 16.30 7.47 -4.41
N LEU A 110 14.98 7.63 -4.26
CA LEU A 110 14.06 7.85 -5.38
C LEU A 110 14.41 9.09 -6.20
N ALA A 111 14.76 10.21 -5.54
CA ALA A 111 15.16 11.42 -6.25
C ALA A 111 16.47 11.21 -7.02
N PHE A 112 17.45 10.54 -6.40
CA PHE A 112 18.70 10.17 -7.07
C PHE A 112 18.47 9.26 -8.28
N LEU A 113 17.57 8.27 -8.17
CA LEU A 113 17.19 7.41 -9.28
C LEU A 113 16.49 8.19 -10.40
N SER A 114 15.59 9.11 -10.07
CA SER A 114 14.91 9.95 -11.06
C SER A 114 15.89 10.82 -11.84
N VAL A 115 16.83 11.47 -11.13
CA VAL A 115 17.90 12.26 -11.77
C VAL A 115 18.76 11.38 -12.68
N GLY A 116 19.15 10.20 -12.18
CA GLY A 116 19.90 9.22 -12.95
C GLY A 116 19.18 8.73 -14.20
N ALA A 117 17.88 8.46 -14.11
CA ALA A 117 17.06 8.03 -15.23
C ALA A 117 16.96 9.12 -16.31
N VAL A 118 16.71 10.37 -15.90
CA VAL A 118 16.68 11.52 -16.82
C VAL A 118 18.04 11.73 -17.49
N PHE A 119 19.13 11.70 -16.71
CA PHE A 119 20.48 11.85 -17.23
C PHE A 119 20.86 10.72 -18.19
N SER A 120 20.56 9.47 -17.82
CA SER A 120 20.78 8.29 -18.66
C SER A 120 19.99 8.36 -19.96
N PHE A 121 18.74 8.85 -19.91
CA PHE A 121 17.91 9.05 -21.09
C PHE A 121 18.51 10.10 -22.02
N LEU A 122 18.87 11.27 -21.49
CA LEU A 122 19.45 12.36 -22.27
C LEU A 122 20.76 11.99 -22.97
N LEU A 123 21.61 11.20 -22.31
CA LEU A 123 22.89 10.76 -22.88
C LEU A 123 22.74 9.63 -23.89
N ALA A 124 21.80 8.71 -23.66
CA ALA A 124 21.69 7.52 -24.49
C ALA A 124 20.82 7.73 -25.74
N TYR A 125 19.87 8.67 -25.70
CA TYR A 125 18.91 8.86 -26.77
C TYR A 125 19.57 9.43 -28.05
N PRO A 126 19.21 8.95 -29.26
CA PRO A 126 19.93 9.30 -30.49
C PRO A 126 19.91 10.79 -30.87
N ASP A 127 18.80 11.49 -30.57
CA ASP A 127 18.63 12.90 -30.87
C ASP A 127 18.39 13.70 -29.58
N PRO A 128 19.36 14.52 -29.10
CA PRO A 128 19.22 15.25 -27.84
C PRO A 128 18.05 16.25 -27.85
N ARG A 129 17.72 16.83 -29.03
CA ARG A 129 16.58 17.74 -29.14
C ARG A 129 15.25 16.97 -29.03
N GLY A 130 15.17 15.81 -29.67
CA GLY A 130 14.06 14.87 -29.52
C GLY A 130 13.90 14.36 -28.08
N ALA A 131 15.01 14.05 -27.39
CA ALA A 131 15.01 13.60 -26.01
C ALA A 131 14.42 14.65 -25.06
N LEU A 132 14.85 15.91 -25.20
CA LEU A 132 14.30 17.02 -24.42
C LEU A 132 12.82 17.25 -24.69
N ARG A 133 12.41 17.23 -25.97
CA ARG A 133 10.98 17.35 -26.33
C ARG A 133 10.15 16.23 -25.72
N LEU A 134 10.65 14.99 -25.76
CA LEU A 134 9.97 13.83 -25.20
C LEU A 134 9.87 13.92 -23.67
N LEU A 135 10.93 14.34 -22.99
CA LEU A 135 10.90 14.59 -21.55
C LEU A 135 9.90 15.69 -21.18
N ILE A 136 9.85 16.79 -21.93
CA ILE A 136 8.88 17.87 -21.72
C ILE A 136 7.46 17.36 -21.94
N LEU A 137 7.22 16.56 -22.98
CA LEU A 137 5.90 15.96 -23.22
C LEU A 137 5.50 15.03 -22.06
N LEU A 138 6.40 14.17 -21.61
CA LEU A 138 6.15 13.27 -20.48
C LEU A 138 5.85 14.02 -19.19
N THR A 139 6.60 15.09 -18.88
CA THR A 139 6.36 15.89 -17.68
C THR A 139 5.04 16.67 -17.77
N ILE A 140 4.70 17.21 -18.95
CA ILE A 140 3.40 17.85 -19.18
C ILE A 140 2.27 16.83 -19.04
N SER A 141 2.39 15.64 -19.63
CA SER A 141 1.38 14.58 -19.49
C SER A 141 1.20 14.14 -18.04
N ALA A 142 2.31 13.97 -17.29
CA ALA A 142 2.25 13.64 -15.86
C ALA A 142 1.62 14.78 -15.04
N LEU A 143 1.90 16.04 -15.39
CA LEU A 143 1.31 17.21 -14.74
C LEU A 143 -0.20 17.28 -15.02
N ILE A 144 -0.64 17.02 -16.25
CA ILE A 144 -2.07 16.97 -16.60
C ILE A 144 -2.76 15.86 -15.81
N LEU A 145 -2.20 14.65 -15.78
CA LEU A 145 -2.75 13.54 -14.98
C LEU A 145 -2.83 13.89 -13.49
N TYR A 146 -1.79 14.52 -12.94
CA TYR A 146 -1.79 14.99 -11.57
C TYR A 146 -2.85 16.07 -11.33
N LEU A 147 -3.02 17.01 -12.25
CA LEU A 147 -4.04 18.04 -12.16
C LEU A 147 -5.44 17.43 -12.22
N THR A 148 -5.69 16.50 -13.14
CA THR A 148 -6.96 15.76 -13.22
C THR A 148 -7.23 14.99 -11.94
N TYR A 149 -6.21 14.33 -11.37
CA TYR A 149 -6.32 13.66 -10.08
C TYR A 149 -6.64 14.66 -8.94
N ALA A 150 -5.93 15.78 -8.88
CA ALA A 150 -6.13 16.80 -7.85
C ALA A 150 -7.52 17.43 -7.96
N VAL A 151 -7.98 17.76 -9.17
CA VAL A 151 -9.32 18.29 -9.43
C VAL A 151 -10.38 17.24 -9.10
N SER A 152 -10.18 15.98 -9.49
CA SER A 152 -11.09 14.88 -9.14
C SER A 152 -11.19 14.71 -7.62
N THR A 153 -10.06 14.75 -6.92
CA THR A 153 -10.02 14.67 -5.45
C THR A 153 -10.68 15.89 -4.81
N TYR A 154 -10.43 17.08 -5.33
CA TYR A 154 -11.03 18.32 -4.85
C TYR A 154 -12.55 18.31 -5.03
N ILE A 155 -13.03 17.99 -6.23
CA ILE A 155 -14.46 17.83 -6.53
C ILE A 155 -15.05 16.74 -5.65
N SER A 156 -14.41 15.59 -5.50
CA SER A 156 -14.87 14.53 -4.59
C SER A 156 -14.97 15.01 -3.14
N SER A 157 -14.01 15.80 -2.67
CA SER A 157 -14.01 16.33 -1.30
C SER A 157 -15.03 17.45 -1.07
N HIS A 158 -15.39 18.20 -2.11
CA HIS A 158 -16.25 19.38 -2.01
C HIS A 158 -17.70 19.11 -2.44
N PHE A 159 -17.91 18.25 -3.44
CA PHE A 159 -19.23 17.74 -3.87
C PHE A 159 -19.61 16.43 -3.22
N GLY A 160 -18.68 15.77 -2.51
CA GLY A 160 -19.01 14.92 -1.39
C GLY A 160 -19.75 15.77 -0.38
N ARG A 161 -21.05 16.00 -0.63
CA ARG A 161 -21.99 16.58 0.33
C ARG A 161 -21.70 15.85 1.61
N GLY A 162 -21.11 16.55 2.56
CA GLY A 162 -21.06 16.10 3.91
C GLY A 162 -22.49 15.81 4.33
N SER A 163 -22.87 14.53 4.23
CA SER A 163 -23.42 13.91 5.40
C SER A 163 -22.28 13.95 6.42
N ARG A 164 -22.10 15.13 7.05
CA ARG A 164 -21.85 15.13 8.48
C ARG A 164 -23.03 14.32 9.00
N ILE A 165 -22.87 13.00 9.03
CA ILE A 165 -23.50 12.18 10.04
C ILE A 165 -23.01 12.87 11.30
N LYS A 166 -23.81 13.81 11.79
CA LYS A 166 -23.68 14.29 13.16
C LYS A 166 -23.57 12.99 13.93
N PRO A 167 -22.49 12.73 14.69
CA PRO A 167 -22.51 11.61 15.62
C PRO A 167 -23.85 11.74 16.33
N LEU A 168 -24.68 10.68 16.28
CA LEU A 168 -26.05 10.73 16.77
C LEU A 168 -26.04 11.58 18.04
N PRO A 169 -26.80 12.70 18.13
CA PRO A 169 -26.95 13.36 19.39
C PRO A 169 -27.64 12.35 20.28
N LEU A 170 -26.86 11.58 21.04
CA LEU A 170 -27.34 10.82 22.17
C LEU A 170 -27.98 11.87 23.05
N HIS A 171 -29.31 11.93 22.99
CA HIS A 171 -30.03 12.85 23.83
C HIS A 171 -29.74 12.48 25.27
N SER A 172 -29.71 13.52 26.08
CA SER A 172 -29.59 13.43 27.52
C SER A 172 -30.73 12.58 28.09
N LEU A 173 -30.56 11.25 28.09
CA LEU A 173 -30.65 10.54 29.35
C LEU A 173 -29.88 11.43 30.33
N LYS A 174 -30.39 11.72 31.51
CA LYS A 174 -29.51 12.20 32.58
C LYS A 174 -28.41 11.14 32.68
N VAL A 175 -27.31 11.34 31.95
CA VAL A 175 -26.20 10.42 31.86
C VAL A 175 -25.57 10.60 33.21
N ARG A 176 -26.01 9.76 34.14
CA ARG A 176 -25.17 9.41 35.26
C ARG A 176 -23.84 9.04 34.63
N ASP A 177 -22.81 9.82 34.93
CA ASP A 177 -21.47 9.78 34.35
C ASP A 177 -20.74 8.53 34.87
N ASP A 178 -21.43 7.40 34.79
CA ASP A 178 -21.07 6.11 35.33
C ASP A 178 -20.25 5.40 34.27
N HIS A 179 -19.21 4.69 34.71
CA HIS A 179 -18.27 3.93 33.87
C HIS A 179 -18.98 3.09 32.77
N TYR A 180 -20.16 2.57 33.10
CA TYR A 180 -21.01 1.75 32.25
C TYR A 180 -21.46 2.45 30.95
N SER A 181 -21.81 3.74 31.02
CA SER A 181 -22.29 4.53 29.88
C SER A 181 -21.19 4.77 28.84
N ARG A 182 -19.94 4.94 29.30
CA ARG A 182 -18.77 5.13 28.43
C ARG A 182 -18.40 3.84 27.72
N GLU A 183 -18.52 2.72 28.41
CA GLU A 183 -18.23 1.39 27.88
C GLU A 183 -19.23 0.99 26.79
N LEU A 184 -20.52 1.25 27.00
CA LEU A 184 -21.56 1.03 25.99
C LEU A 184 -21.31 1.85 24.72
N LYS A 185 -20.99 3.14 24.87
CA LYS A 185 -20.69 4.02 23.72
C LYS A 185 -19.51 3.49 22.90
N LYS A 186 -18.48 2.96 23.56
CA LYS A 186 -17.31 2.35 22.92
C LYS A 186 -17.66 1.06 22.18
N ILE A 187 -18.50 0.20 22.78
CA ILE A 187 -18.94 -1.05 22.16
C ILE A 187 -19.76 -0.77 20.89
N ILE A 188 -20.69 0.18 20.97
CA ILE A 188 -21.51 0.60 19.82
C ILE A 188 -20.65 1.20 18.71
N SER A 189 -19.71 2.10 19.04
CA SER A 189 -18.83 2.70 18.03
C SER A 189 -17.96 1.64 17.35
N THR A 190 -17.48 0.64 18.12
CA THR A 190 -16.65 -0.44 17.56
C THR A 190 -17.42 -1.29 16.56
N PHE A 191 -18.70 -1.60 16.81
CA PHE A 191 -19.53 -2.32 15.84
C PHE A 191 -19.85 -1.48 14.61
N VAL A 192 -20.27 -0.22 14.78
CA VAL A 192 -20.66 0.64 13.65
C VAL A 192 -19.44 0.94 12.77
N GLU A 193 -18.31 1.34 13.37
CA GLU A 193 -17.11 1.76 12.65
C GLU A 193 -16.32 0.56 12.09
N ASN A 194 -16.05 -0.45 12.91
CA ASN A 194 -15.13 -1.54 12.58
C ASN A 194 -15.85 -2.86 12.23
N GLY A 195 -17.16 -2.97 12.46
CA GLY A 195 -17.91 -4.20 12.20
C GLY A 195 -17.66 -5.30 13.22
N ASP A 196 -17.03 -4.99 14.37
CA ASP A 196 -16.77 -5.98 15.41
C ASP A 196 -18.05 -6.29 16.18
N LYS A 197 -18.58 -7.49 15.91
CA LYS A 197 -19.86 -7.97 16.44
C LYS A 197 -19.75 -8.64 17.80
N VAL A 198 -18.55 -9.09 18.21
CA VAL A 198 -18.37 -9.91 19.42
C VAL A 198 -18.65 -9.12 20.70
N PRO A 199 -18.08 -7.92 20.91
CA PRO A 199 -18.33 -7.15 22.13
C PRO A 199 -19.79 -6.71 22.26
N LEU A 200 -20.43 -6.38 21.13
CA LEU A 200 -21.82 -5.95 21.09
C LEU A 200 -22.78 -7.10 21.37
N ALA A 201 -22.58 -8.28 20.76
CA ALA A 201 -23.42 -9.44 21.02
C ALA A 201 -23.37 -9.87 22.49
N VAL A 202 -22.16 -9.92 23.08
CA VAL A 202 -21.98 -10.25 24.51
C VAL A 202 -22.69 -9.23 25.41
N PHE A 203 -22.58 -7.93 25.09
CA PHE A 203 -23.27 -6.89 25.85
C PHE A 203 -24.79 -7.04 25.80
N LEU A 204 -25.35 -7.30 24.62
CA LEU A 204 -26.80 -7.44 24.43
C LEU A 204 -27.35 -8.68 25.13
N ILE A 205 -26.63 -9.81 25.10
CA ILE A 205 -27.03 -11.05 25.78
C ILE A 205 -26.99 -10.85 27.29
N ARG A 206 -25.94 -10.22 27.82
CA ARG A 206 -25.76 -10.01 29.28
C ARG A 206 -26.77 -9.02 29.87
N ASN A 207 -27.25 -8.09 29.07
CA ASN A 207 -28.17 -7.03 29.49
C ASN A 207 -29.55 -7.16 28.86
N ALA A 208 -29.93 -8.36 28.43
CA ALA A 208 -31.27 -8.62 27.96
C ALA A 208 -32.27 -8.42 29.12
N PRO A 209 -33.46 -7.85 28.87
CA PRO A 209 -34.47 -7.68 29.90
C PRO A 209 -34.85 -9.01 30.58
N GLU A 210 -35.08 -8.96 31.89
CA GLU A 210 -35.62 -10.08 32.66
C GLU A 210 -37.03 -10.41 32.14
N GLY A 211 -37.18 -11.53 31.42
CA GLY A 211 -38.44 -11.94 30.81
C GLY A 211 -38.32 -12.55 29.40
N LEU A 212 -37.16 -12.44 28.75
CA LEU A 212 -36.89 -13.13 27.48
C LEU A 212 -36.24 -14.49 27.71
N THR A 213 -36.69 -15.50 26.96
CA THR A 213 -36.02 -16.82 26.93
C THR A 213 -34.72 -16.76 26.13
N GLU A 214 -33.80 -17.68 26.40
CA GLU A 214 -32.50 -17.74 25.70
C GLU A 214 -32.66 -17.85 24.18
N ASP A 215 -33.67 -18.60 23.72
CA ASP A 215 -33.99 -18.74 22.30
C ASP A 215 -34.48 -17.43 21.67
N GLN A 216 -35.29 -16.66 22.38
CA GLN A 216 -35.75 -15.34 21.93
C GLN A 216 -34.59 -14.33 21.85
N ILE A 217 -33.70 -14.32 22.84
CA ILE A 217 -32.51 -13.46 22.84
C ILE A 217 -31.62 -13.83 21.64
N ARG A 218 -31.41 -15.13 21.40
CA ARG A 218 -30.64 -15.62 20.25
C ARG A 218 -31.25 -15.18 18.93
N GLU A 219 -32.56 -15.30 18.77
CA GLU A 219 -33.26 -14.88 17.55
C GLU A 219 -33.16 -13.37 17.31
N ILE A 220 -33.28 -12.57 18.37
CA ILE A 220 -33.22 -11.10 18.28
C ILE A 220 -31.80 -10.62 17.96
N VAL A 221 -30.76 -11.24 18.52
CA VAL A 221 -29.35 -10.84 18.31
C VAL A 221 -28.74 -11.43 17.04
N ARG A 222 -29.37 -12.46 16.45
CA ARG A 222 -28.95 -13.14 15.22
C ARG A 222 -28.57 -12.20 14.06
N PRO A 223 -29.29 -11.11 13.76
CA PRO A 223 -28.92 -10.19 12.67
C PRO A 223 -27.56 -9.51 12.85
N ILE A 224 -27.08 -9.34 14.09
CA ILE A 224 -25.76 -8.78 14.40
C ILE A 224 -24.68 -9.87 14.31
N VAL A 225 -25.01 -11.09 14.74
CA VAL A 225 -24.07 -12.23 14.76
C VAL A 225 -23.81 -12.79 13.37
N ASP A 226 -24.86 -12.91 12.54
CA ASP A 226 -24.76 -13.45 11.18
C ASP A 226 -24.28 -12.40 10.16
N TYR A 227 -24.16 -11.14 10.59
CA TYR A 227 -23.67 -10.07 9.73
C TYR A 227 -22.22 -10.32 9.30
N SER A 228 -22.01 -10.22 7.99
CA SER A 228 -20.70 -10.35 7.34
C SER A 228 -20.47 -9.12 6.47
N PRO A 229 -19.39 -8.36 6.66
CA PRO A 229 -19.11 -7.17 5.86
C PRO A 229 -18.83 -7.57 4.40
N PRO A 230 -19.26 -6.76 3.42
CA PRO A 230 -18.92 -6.98 2.03
C PRO A 230 -17.40 -6.90 1.83
N HIS A 231 -16.86 -7.79 0.99
CA HIS A 231 -15.45 -7.71 0.58
C HIS A 231 -15.26 -6.52 -0.36
N VAL A 232 -14.60 -5.48 0.13
CA VAL A 232 -14.18 -4.34 -0.69
C VAL A 232 -12.94 -4.76 -1.48
N SER A 233 -13.06 -4.83 -2.80
CA SER A 233 -11.93 -5.17 -3.68
C SER A 233 -10.83 -4.10 -3.58
N SER A 234 -9.58 -4.53 -3.45
CA SER A 234 -8.40 -3.64 -3.42
C SER A 234 -8.14 -2.92 -4.76
N LEU A 235 -8.86 -3.30 -5.82
CA LEU A 235 -8.80 -2.68 -7.13
C LEU A 235 -9.79 -1.53 -7.30
N LEU A 236 -10.66 -1.28 -6.30
CA LEU A 236 -11.58 -0.17 -6.34
C LEU A 236 -10.85 1.15 -6.07
N PRO A 237 -11.20 2.24 -6.77
CA PRO A 237 -10.71 3.56 -6.44
C PRO A 237 -11.04 3.93 -4.98
N PRO A 238 -10.14 4.64 -4.26
CA PRO A 238 -10.33 4.94 -2.83
C PRO A 238 -11.68 5.59 -2.48
N TRP A 239 -12.19 6.48 -3.33
CA TRP A 239 -13.47 7.15 -3.15
C TRP A 239 -14.69 6.21 -3.26
N VAL A 240 -14.59 5.14 -4.06
CA VAL A 240 -15.64 4.11 -4.15
C VAL A 240 -15.61 3.24 -2.90
N ALA A 241 -14.40 2.88 -2.45
CA ALA A 241 -14.22 2.11 -1.22
C ALA A 241 -14.75 2.87 0.00
N GLU A 242 -14.46 4.17 0.09
CA GLU A 242 -14.99 5.04 1.16
C GLU A 242 -16.51 5.13 1.13
N LYS A 243 -17.12 5.33 -0.04
CA LYS A 243 -18.58 5.39 -0.18
C LYS A 243 -19.26 4.08 0.24
N ILE A 244 -18.72 2.93 -0.19
CA ILE A 244 -19.23 1.61 0.21
C ILE A 244 -19.12 1.43 1.72
N MET A 245 -18.01 1.85 2.32
CA MET A 245 -17.81 1.81 3.78
C MET A 245 -18.80 2.71 4.53
N GLU A 246 -19.14 3.89 3.99
CA GLU A 246 -20.14 4.79 4.58
C GLU A 246 -21.56 4.22 4.52
N GLU A 247 -21.98 3.69 3.36
CA GLU A 247 -23.27 3.02 3.19
C GLU A 247 -23.38 1.81 4.14
N GLU A 248 -22.28 1.10 4.36
CA GLU A 248 -22.24 -0.04 5.26
C GLU A 248 -22.33 0.37 6.75
N ARG A 249 -21.73 1.49 7.16
CA ARG A 249 -21.91 2.04 8.51
C ARG A 249 -23.37 2.39 8.78
N ALA A 250 -24.06 2.98 7.80
CA ALA A 250 -25.48 3.31 7.91
C ALA A 250 -26.33 2.03 8.07
N ARG A 251 -26.02 0.99 7.29
CA ARG A 251 -26.69 -0.31 7.39
C ARG A 251 -26.50 -0.96 8.77
N ARG A 252 -25.29 -0.94 9.32
CA ARG A 252 -25.00 -1.47 10.67
C ARG A 252 -25.74 -0.71 11.76
N ALA A 253 -25.80 0.62 11.66
CA ALA A 253 -26.56 1.43 12.61
C ALA A 253 -28.05 1.08 12.59
N GLU A 254 -28.62 0.84 11.42
CA GLU A 254 -30.02 0.41 11.27
C GLU A 254 -30.27 -0.98 11.84
N VAL A 255 -29.39 -1.95 11.59
CA VAL A 255 -29.48 -3.31 12.18
C VAL A 255 -29.44 -3.24 13.71
N LEU A 256 -28.53 -2.43 14.27
CA LEU A 256 -28.44 -2.21 15.71
C LEU A 256 -29.74 -1.58 16.26
N ARG A 257 -30.26 -0.55 15.60
CA ARG A 257 -31.51 0.14 15.97
C ARG A 257 -32.68 -0.85 16.03
N GLN A 258 -32.85 -1.67 15.00
CA GLN A 258 -33.91 -2.69 14.97
C GLN A 258 -33.75 -3.75 16.05
N THR A 259 -32.50 -4.15 16.35
CA THR A 259 -32.21 -5.14 17.40
C THR A 259 -32.53 -4.59 18.78
N LEU A 260 -32.13 -3.35 19.09
CA LEU A 260 -32.44 -2.69 20.36
C LEU A 260 -33.95 -2.50 20.56
N ARG A 261 -34.67 -2.17 19.48
CA ARG A 261 -36.14 -2.07 19.52
C ARG A 261 -36.81 -3.39 19.87
N LYS A 262 -36.36 -4.50 19.28
CA LYS A 262 -36.87 -5.85 19.56
C LYS A 262 -36.55 -6.32 20.99
N LEU A 263 -35.42 -5.87 21.54
CA LEU A 263 -35.05 -6.12 22.94
C LEU A 263 -35.77 -5.21 23.95
N GLY A 264 -36.67 -4.33 23.50
CA GLY A 264 -37.46 -3.49 24.41
C GLY A 264 -36.70 -2.32 25.04
N PHE A 265 -35.55 -1.94 24.51
CA PHE A 265 -34.88 -0.70 24.93
C PHE A 265 -35.71 0.50 24.50
N LEU A 266 -36.14 1.34 25.47
CA LEU A 266 -36.91 2.56 25.21
C LEU A 266 -36.00 3.68 24.68
N GLY A 267 -36.47 4.45 23.69
CA GLY A 267 -35.76 5.62 23.13
C GLY A 267 -35.10 5.41 21.75
N VAL A 268 -35.47 4.35 21.03
CA VAL A 268 -34.85 3.97 19.75
C VAL A 268 -35.39 4.78 18.56
N ASP A 269 -36.54 5.44 18.70
CA ASP A 269 -37.24 6.10 17.58
C ASP A 269 -37.13 7.64 17.48
N SER A 270 -36.43 8.29 18.41
CA SER A 270 -36.25 9.75 18.47
C SER A 270 -34.87 10.21 18.02
#